data_AF-A0A0F9DPL7-F1
#
_entry.id   AF-A0A0F9DPL7-F1
#
_cell.length_a   1.000
_cell.length_b   1.000
_cell.length_c   1.000
_cell.angle_alpha   90.00
_cell.angle_beta   90.00
_cell.angle_gamma   90.00
#
_symmetry.space_group_name_H-M   'P 1'
#
loop_
_entity.id
_entity.type
_entity.pdbx_description
1 polymer ?
#
loop_
_entity_poly.entity_id
_entity_poly.type
_entity_poly.pdbx_seq_one_letter_code
_entity_poly.pdbx_strand_id
1 'polypeptide(L)'
;VVYDYLFRDVPEIYKLTHFIFLNVGSHGKAKTREDLSRVRDKFHVRYELLSAFPNEIGIDFIPLDSNLHLFHYPWGHQTTHSLTTIAGVLFFQGLFRRYYIASAGLTYGEIMESGHMYTGLDMAMFDPQLLPLLSTESLELIPDGQQSNRMGKTLLVVDYSPAQRFLNVCIAAESLSVKNCSVCKKCVRTLAMLRIIGVEDEFKEVFDITKYINEKEKKFFARLSLGLCLGVFQKQMVDYAKSHNVSLRLHTTVYHIFMEILGLPIELLIGKLRKIEWVRSLFHRVRKQFTKRM
;
A
#
# COMPACT_ATOMS: atom_id res chain seq x y z
N VAL A 1 -1.33 12.44 9.60
CA VAL A 1 -2.48 12.05 10.45
C VAL A 1 -2.06 11.40 11.77
N VAL A 2 -2.03 10.06 11.92
CA VAL A 2 -1.92 9.41 13.24
C VAL A 2 -0.72 9.91 14.03
N TYR A 3 0.47 9.88 13.43
CA TYR A 3 1.69 10.39 14.06
C TYR A 3 1.57 11.89 14.42
N ASP A 4 1.03 12.71 13.51
CA ASP A 4 0.93 14.16 13.70
C ASP A 4 -0.04 14.56 14.81
N TYR A 5 -1.24 13.96 14.87
CA TYR A 5 -2.31 14.43 15.76
C TYR A 5 -2.43 13.65 17.07
N LEU A 6 -1.56 12.65 17.28
CA LEU A 6 -1.43 11.96 18.57
C LEU A 6 -0.12 12.23 19.28
N PHE A 7 0.98 12.37 18.53
CA PHE A 7 2.31 12.42 19.13
C PHE A 7 2.97 13.79 19.01
N ARG A 8 2.60 14.61 18.03
CA ARG A 8 3.08 16.00 17.98
C ARG A 8 2.21 16.88 18.85
N ASP A 9 2.81 17.97 19.29
CA ASP A 9 2.09 19.02 20.00
C ASP A 9 1.19 19.76 19.02
N VAL A 10 -0.10 19.48 19.10
CA VAL A 10 -1.16 20.13 18.33
C VAL A 10 -2.23 20.66 19.30
N PRO A 11 -2.94 21.75 18.96
CA PRO A 11 -4.02 22.25 19.80
C PRO A 11 -5.04 21.16 20.11
N GLU A 12 -5.58 21.17 21.33
CA GLU A 12 -6.48 20.11 21.83
C GLU A 12 -7.66 19.82 20.87
N ILE A 13 -8.18 20.86 20.23
CA ILE A 13 -9.28 20.77 19.27
C ILE A 13 -8.96 19.96 17.99
N TYR A 14 -7.69 19.66 17.75
CA TYR A 14 -7.20 18.92 16.60
C TYR A 14 -6.66 17.52 16.96
N LYS A 15 -6.52 17.20 18.26
CA LYS A 15 -6.05 15.88 18.69
C LYS A 15 -7.03 14.78 18.30
N LEU A 16 -6.48 13.62 17.98
CA LEU A 16 -7.29 12.43 17.68
C LEU A 16 -7.84 11.84 18.98
N THR A 17 -9.16 11.64 19.01
CA THR A 17 -9.89 11.09 20.16
C THR A 17 -10.40 9.67 19.89
N HIS A 18 -10.64 9.35 18.61
CA HIS A 18 -11.20 8.09 18.17
C HIS A 18 -10.55 7.67 16.85
N PHE A 19 -10.55 6.37 16.60
CA PHE A 19 -10.35 5.78 15.29
C PHE A 19 -11.63 5.11 14.83
N ILE A 20 -11.87 5.10 13.51
CA ILE A 20 -12.97 4.34 12.93
C ILE A 20 -12.45 3.30 11.95
N PHE A 21 -13.11 2.15 11.91
CA PHE A 21 -12.82 1.07 10.99
C PHE A 21 -14.04 0.79 10.10
N LEU A 22 -13.96 1.20 8.84
CA LEU A 22 -15.12 1.21 7.95
C LEU A 22 -15.14 0.00 7.01
N ASN A 23 -16.23 -0.76 7.04
CA ASN A 23 -16.57 -1.72 6.00
C ASN A 23 -17.41 -1.05 4.90
N VAL A 24 -16.74 -0.27 4.05
CA VAL A 24 -17.39 0.54 2.98
C VAL A 24 -16.69 0.37 1.63
N GLY A 25 -16.18 -0.83 1.33
CA GLY A 25 -15.57 -1.18 0.04
C GLY A 25 -14.16 -1.73 0.09
N SER A 26 -13.42 -1.44 1.16
CA SER A 26 -11.97 -1.74 1.26
C SER A 26 -11.65 -3.22 1.56
N HIS A 27 -12.65 -4.00 1.96
CA HIS A 27 -12.51 -5.40 2.39
C HIS A 27 -12.78 -6.40 1.26
N GLY A 28 -13.35 -5.97 0.14
CA GLY A 28 -13.58 -6.84 -1.00
C GLY A 28 -14.70 -6.32 -1.89
N LYS A 29 -15.02 -7.08 -2.94
CA LYS A 29 -16.17 -6.80 -3.81
C LYS A 29 -17.31 -7.69 -3.37
N ALA A 30 -18.53 -7.14 -3.33
CA ALA A 30 -19.73 -7.92 -3.14
C ALA A 30 -20.76 -7.60 -4.21
N LYS A 31 -21.22 -8.63 -4.93
CA LYS A 31 -22.36 -8.54 -5.86
C LYS A 31 -23.55 -9.33 -5.34
N THR A 32 -23.29 -10.38 -4.55
CA THR A 32 -24.31 -11.21 -3.94
C THR A 32 -24.24 -11.13 -2.41
N ARG A 33 -25.23 -11.74 -1.74
CA ARG A 33 -25.24 -11.84 -0.28
C ARG A 33 -24.11 -12.74 0.23
N GLU A 34 -23.75 -13.77 -0.52
CA GLU A 34 -22.63 -14.67 -0.21
C GLU A 34 -21.30 -13.94 -0.28
N ASP A 35 -21.10 -13.11 -1.31
CA ASP A 35 -19.91 -12.25 -1.38
C ASP A 35 -19.83 -11.31 -0.18
N LEU A 36 -20.97 -10.72 0.22
CA LEU A 36 -21.05 -9.81 1.37
C LEU A 36 -20.67 -10.50 2.68
N SER A 37 -21.06 -11.78 2.86
CA SER A 37 -20.63 -12.57 4.02
C SER A 37 -19.10 -12.69 4.09
N ARG A 38 -18.46 -13.03 2.97
CA ARG A 38 -16.99 -13.14 2.90
C ARG A 38 -16.28 -11.82 3.18
N VAL A 39 -16.86 -10.71 2.70
CA VAL A 39 -16.37 -9.36 2.97
C VAL A 39 -16.44 -9.03 4.46
N ARG A 40 -17.55 -9.39 5.13
CA ARG A 40 -17.73 -9.20 6.58
C ARG A 40 -16.77 -10.03 7.41
N ASP A 41 -16.58 -11.30 7.07
CA ASP A 41 -15.61 -12.16 7.75
C ASP A 41 -14.21 -11.53 7.71
N LYS A 42 -13.82 -11.03 6.53
CA LYS A 42 -12.54 -10.34 6.37
C LYS A 42 -12.47 -9.02 7.13
N PHE A 43 -13.56 -8.27 7.19
CA PHE A 43 -13.65 -7.06 8.00
C PHE A 43 -13.41 -7.37 9.48
N HIS A 44 -14.06 -8.38 10.04
CA HIS A 44 -13.89 -8.77 11.44
C HIS A 44 -12.46 -9.20 11.75
N VAL A 45 -11.88 -10.08 10.94
CA VAL A 45 -10.49 -10.55 11.16
C VAL A 45 -9.49 -9.39 11.03
N ARG A 46 -9.73 -8.42 10.13
CA ARG A 46 -8.86 -7.22 10.05
C ARG A 46 -9.05 -6.28 11.23
N TYR A 47 -10.28 -6.10 11.68
CA TYR A 47 -10.58 -5.29 12.86
C TYR A 47 -9.84 -5.85 14.07
N GLU A 48 -9.99 -7.15 14.35
CA GLU A 48 -9.28 -7.84 15.44
C GLU A 48 -7.76 -7.67 15.36
N LEU A 49 -7.17 -7.86 14.17
CA LEU A 49 -5.74 -7.65 13.97
C LEU A 49 -5.31 -6.22 14.31
N LEU A 50 -6.10 -5.23 13.89
CA LEU A 50 -5.76 -3.81 13.99
C LEU A 50 -6.11 -3.19 15.35
N SER A 51 -6.97 -3.82 16.14
CA SER A 51 -7.35 -3.37 17.49
C SER A 51 -6.18 -3.33 18.47
N ALA A 52 -5.08 -4.05 18.19
CA ALA A 52 -3.92 -4.08 19.07
C ALA A 52 -3.29 -2.68 19.29
N PHE A 53 -3.16 -1.87 18.24
CA PHE A 53 -2.55 -0.53 18.36
C PHE A 53 -3.46 0.47 19.10
N PRO A 54 -4.74 0.65 18.75
CA PRO A 54 -5.65 1.52 19.49
C PRO A 54 -5.76 1.16 20.98
N ASN A 55 -5.81 -0.15 21.29
CA ASN A 55 -5.82 -0.63 22.67
C ASN A 55 -4.53 -0.27 23.43
N GLU A 56 -3.36 -0.37 22.76
CA GLU A 56 -2.07 -0.02 23.37
C GLU A 56 -1.99 1.46 23.77
N ILE A 57 -2.59 2.35 22.98
CA ILE A 57 -2.54 3.79 23.22
C ILE A 57 -3.80 4.35 23.92
N GLY A 58 -4.76 3.48 24.26
CA GLY A 58 -5.99 3.87 24.95
C GLY A 58 -6.94 4.74 24.12
N ILE A 59 -7.03 4.50 22.81
CA ILE A 59 -7.95 5.20 21.91
C ILE A 59 -9.08 4.29 21.46
N ASP A 60 -10.30 4.80 21.50
CA ASP A 60 -11.49 4.10 21.03
C ASP A 60 -11.39 3.78 19.54
N PHE A 61 -11.59 2.50 19.20
CA PHE A 61 -11.57 2.01 17.82
C PHE A 61 -12.95 1.48 17.44
N ILE A 62 -13.68 2.26 16.64
CA ILE A 62 -15.12 2.03 16.39
C ILE A 62 -15.31 1.37 15.02
N PRO A 63 -15.80 0.12 14.95
CA PRO A 63 -16.14 -0.52 13.69
C PRO A 63 -17.50 -0.02 13.16
N LEU A 64 -17.60 0.17 11.84
CA LEU A 64 -18.87 0.36 11.14
C LEU A 64 -18.96 -0.65 9.99
N ASP A 65 -19.96 -1.53 10.04
CA ASP A 65 -20.30 -2.43 8.95
C ASP A 65 -21.39 -1.85 8.04
N SER A 66 -21.23 -2.00 6.72
CA SER A 66 -22.19 -1.48 5.74
C SER A 66 -22.30 -2.37 4.50
N ASN A 67 -23.50 -2.35 3.89
CA ASN A 67 -23.78 -3.00 2.62
C ASN A 67 -23.36 -2.17 1.40
N LEU A 68 -22.69 -1.01 1.58
CA LEU A 68 -22.27 -0.12 0.49
C LEU A 68 -21.54 -0.84 -0.66
N HIS A 69 -20.81 -1.91 -0.35
CA HIS A 69 -20.16 -2.81 -1.30
C HIS A 69 -21.06 -3.26 -2.46
N LEU A 70 -22.36 -3.48 -2.20
CA LEU A 70 -23.34 -3.91 -3.20
C LEU A 70 -23.58 -2.85 -4.27
N PHE A 71 -23.32 -1.58 -3.95
CA PHE A 71 -23.52 -0.42 -4.84
C PHE A 71 -22.23 0.01 -5.55
N HIS A 72 -21.09 -0.64 -5.26
CA HIS A 72 -19.80 -0.29 -5.86
C HIS A 72 -19.64 -0.82 -7.29
N TYR A 73 -20.49 -1.74 -7.73
CA TYR A 73 -20.38 -2.32 -9.06
C TYR A 73 -20.96 -1.39 -10.14
N PRO A 74 -20.28 -1.12 -11.27
CA PRO A 74 -19.01 -1.72 -11.72
C PRO A 74 -17.72 -0.97 -11.31
N TRP A 75 -17.81 0.19 -10.65
CA TRP A 75 -16.69 1.12 -10.43
C TRP A 75 -15.57 0.60 -9.51
N GLY A 76 -15.91 -0.14 -8.46
CA GLY A 76 -14.98 -0.65 -7.45
C GLY A 76 -14.51 0.39 -6.43
N HIS A 77 -13.89 -0.05 -5.32
CA HIS A 77 -13.55 0.84 -4.21
C HIS A 77 -12.57 1.96 -4.57
N GLN A 78 -11.58 1.71 -5.44
CA GLN A 78 -10.56 2.73 -5.74
C GLN A 78 -11.13 3.99 -6.42
N THR A 79 -12.26 3.89 -7.11
CA THR A 79 -12.91 5.01 -7.78
C THR A 79 -13.99 5.68 -6.94
N THR A 80 -14.39 5.09 -5.81
CA THR A 80 -15.49 5.57 -4.96
C THR A 80 -15.11 5.82 -3.50
N HIS A 81 -13.89 5.43 -3.08
CA HIS A 81 -13.55 5.30 -1.67
C HIS A 81 -13.69 6.57 -0.85
N SER A 82 -13.42 7.76 -1.40
CA SER A 82 -13.58 9.01 -0.64
C SER A 82 -15.05 9.22 -0.27
N LEU A 83 -15.96 9.12 -1.26
CA LEU A 83 -17.40 9.24 -1.02
C LEU A 83 -17.94 8.16 -0.07
N THR A 84 -17.51 6.91 -0.25
CA THR A 84 -18.04 5.81 0.57
C THR A 84 -17.50 5.82 1.99
N THR A 85 -16.26 6.30 2.17
CA THR A 85 -15.68 6.60 3.49
C THR A 85 -16.49 7.70 4.18
N ILE A 86 -16.74 8.81 3.48
CA ILE A 86 -17.49 9.95 4.04
C ILE A 86 -18.93 9.56 4.39
N ALA A 87 -19.59 8.73 3.58
CA ALA A 87 -20.91 8.20 3.92
C ALA A 87 -20.90 7.44 5.27
N GLY A 88 -19.85 6.67 5.53
CA GLY A 88 -19.66 6.01 6.83
C GLY A 88 -19.35 7.00 7.97
N VAL A 89 -18.55 8.03 7.70
CA VAL A 89 -18.21 9.06 8.72
C VAL A 89 -19.42 9.92 9.07
N LEU A 90 -20.27 10.27 8.10
CA LEU A 90 -21.48 11.08 8.29
C LEU A 90 -22.49 10.41 9.23
N PHE A 91 -22.48 9.09 9.33
CA PHE A 91 -23.25 8.37 10.34
C PHE A 91 -22.88 8.79 11.77
N PHE A 92 -21.61 9.17 11.98
CA PHE A 92 -21.06 9.61 13.24
C PHE A 92 -20.94 11.14 13.37
N GLN A 93 -21.62 11.93 12.54
CA GLN A 93 -21.53 13.40 12.60
C GLN A 93 -22.02 14.02 13.94
N GLY A 94 -22.79 13.26 14.73
CA GLY A 94 -23.15 13.65 16.09
C GLY A 94 -22.07 13.37 17.14
N LEU A 95 -21.08 12.53 16.81
CA LEU A 95 -19.96 12.14 17.67
C LEU A 95 -18.68 12.90 17.29
N PHE A 96 -18.43 13.09 16.00
CA PHE A 96 -17.21 13.73 15.50
C PHE A 96 -17.49 15.13 14.98
N ARG A 97 -16.70 16.09 15.46
CA ARG A 97 -16.63 17.44 14.88
C ARG A 97 -15.67 17.51 13.69
N ARG A 98 -14.62 16.68 13.71
CA ARG A 98 -13.56 16.66 12.69
C ARG A 98 -13.22 15.24 12.32
N TYR A 99 -13.00 15.01 11.02
CA TYR A 99 -12.49 13.74 10.54
C TYR A 99 -11.36 13.96 9.53
N TYR A 100 -10.20 13.38 9.83
CA TYR A 100 -9.01 13.47 8.97
C TYR A 100 -8.97 12.31 7.98
N ILE A 101 -8.82 12.63 6.70
CA ILE A 101 -8.60 11.65 5.63
C ILE A 101 -7.16 11.77 5.14
N ALA A 102 -6.41 10.69 5.33
CA ALA A 102 -5.01 10.64 4.98
C ALA A 102 -4.81 10.65 3.45
N SER A 103 -3.95 11.54 2.94
CA SER A 103 -3.69 11.63 1.50
C SER A 103 -3.11 10.36 0.91
N ALA A 104 -3.42 10.11 -0.36
CA ALA A 104 -2.91 9.00 -1.15
C ALA A 104 -1.37 8.97 -1.32
N GLY A 105 -0.66 9.98 -0.83
CA GLY A 105 0.81 10.10 -0.92
C GLY A 105 1.29 10.94 -2.10
N LEU A 106 0.42 11.81 -2.62
CA LEU A 106 0.78 12.87 -3.55
C LEU A 106 0.69 14.22 -2.85
N THR A 107 1.59 15.11 -3.23
CA THR A 107 1.60 16.51 -2.82
C THR A 107 0.60 17.33 -3.64
N TYR A 108 0.27 18.54 -3.17
CA TYR A 108 -0.52 19.49 -3.96
C TYR A 108 0.06 19.72 -5.36
N GLY A 109 1.39 19.92 -5.46
CA GLY A 109 2.06 20.11 -6.75
C GLY A 109 1.94 18.90 -7.67
N GLU A 110 2.14 17.69 -7.15
CA GLU A 110 2.00 16.45 -7.94
C GLU A 110 0.54 16.21 -8.39
N ILE A 111 -0.44 16.58 -7.56
CA ILE A 111 -1.87 16.52 -7.94
C ILE A 111 -2.15 17.51 -9.08
N MET A 112 -1.61 18.73 -9.02
CA MET A 112 -1.77 19.71 -10.10
C MET A 112 -1.07 19.27 -11.39
N GLU A 113 0.14 18.71 -11.30
CA GLU A 113 0.93 18.27 -12.46
C GLU A 113 0.32 17.02 -13.14
N SER A 114 -0.08 16.03 -12.34
CA SER A 114 -0.37 14.68 -12.84
C SER A 114 -1.74 14.12 -12.44
N GLY A 115 -2.56 14.89 -11.72
CA GLY A 115 -3.84 14.43 -11.18
C GLY A 115 -4.82 13.95 -12.26
N HIS A 116 -4.80 14.60 -13.42
CA HIS A 116 -5.62 14.22 -14.56
C HIS A 116 -5.37 12.77 -15.04
N MET A 117 -4.15 12.23 -14.87
CA MET A 117 -3.81 10.86 -15.25
C MET A 117 -4.52 9.80 -14.40
N TYR A 118 -5.09 10.20 -13.27
CA TYR A 118 -5.82 9.33 -12.34
C TYR A 118 -7.34 9.45 -12.48
N THR A 119 -7.84 10.27 -13.42
CA THR A 119 -9.26 10.41 -13.68
C THR A 119 -9.88 9.06 -14.02
N GLY A 120 -10.92 8.68 -13.27
CA GLY A 120 -11.57 7.37 -13.41
C GLY A 120 -10.78 6.18 -12.84
N LEU A 121 -9.59 6.41 -12.26
CA LEU A 121 -8.75 5.37 -11.65
C LEU A 121 -8.71 5.46 -10.13
N ASP A 122 -8.56 6.68 -9.59
CA ASP A 122 -8.48 6.91 -8.14
C ASP A 122 -9.10 8.26 -7.76
N MET A 123 -10.15 8.23 -6.93
CA MET A 123 -10.85 9.44 -6.47
C MET A 123 -10.02 10.28 -5.49
N ALA A 124 -9.03 9.68 -4.81
CA ALA A 124 -8.27 10.34 -3.74
C ALA A 124 -7.56 11.62 -4.20
N MET A 125 -7.36 11.75 -5.51
CA MET A 125 -6.69 12.86 -6.17
C MET A 125 -7.47 14.16 -6.05
N PHE A 126 -8.78 14.06 -5.86
CA PHE A 126 -9.67 15.20 -5.70
C PHE A 126 -9.95 15.51 -4.22
N ASP A 127 -9.49 14.68 -3.27
CA ASP A 127 -9.77 14.86 -1.85
C ASP A 127 -9.47 16.27 -1.33
N PRO A 128 -8.38 16.96 -1.73
CA PRO A 128 -8.11 18.31 -1.24
C PRO A 128 -9.20 19.33 -1.58
N GLN A 129 -9.93 19.13 -2.67
CA GLN A 129 -11.05 19.99 -3.06
C GLN A 129 -12.41 19.38 -2.65
N LEU A 130 -12.54 18.06 -2.77
CA LEU A 130 -13.79 17.33 -2.56
C LEU A 130 -14.18 17.28 -1.09
N LEU A 131 -13.24 17.02 -0.17
CA LEU A 131 -13.57 16.83 1.24
C LEU A 131 -14.12 18.10 1.91
N PRO A 132 -13.52 19.30 1.71
CA PRO A 132 -14.11 20.53 2.26
C PRO A 132 -15.54 20.77 1.77
N LEU A 133 -15.83 20.45 0.50
CA LEU A 133 -17.17 20.61 -0.09
C LEU A 133 -18.20 19.60 0.42
N LEU A 134 -17.76 18.51 1.05
CA LEU A 134 -18.62 17.48 1.66
C LEU A 134 -18.76 17.65 3.18
N SER A 135 -18.12 18.67 3.76
CA SER A 135 -18.30 19.01 5.17
C SER A 135 -19.71 19.53 5.42
N THR A 136 -20.19 19.35 6.64
CA THR A 136 -21.49 19.89 7.12
C THR A 136 -21.26 20.96 8.17
N GLU A 137 -22.34 21.56 8.67
CA GLU A 137 -22.30 22.50 9.79
C GLU A 137 -21.81 21.86 11.09
N SER A 138 -21.92 20.53 11.21
CA SER A 138 -21.55 19.75 12.39
C SER A 138 -20.22 18.99 12.24
N LEU A 139 -19.81 18.68 11.01
CA LEU A 139 -18.65 17.83 10.71
C LEU A 139 -17.75 18.46 9.65
N GLU A 140 -16.51 18.74 10.04
CA GLU A 140 -15.43 19.19 9.16
C GLU A 140 -14.61 17.98 8.66
N LEU A 141 -14.54 17.82 7.34
CA LEU A 141 -13.74 16.77 6.68
C LEU A 141 -12.42 17.37 6.21
N ILE A 142 -11.31 16.88 6.77
CA ILE A 142 -9.98 17.47 6.59
C ILE A 142 -9.10 16.53 5.74
N PRO A 143 -8.76 16.91 4.48
CA PRO A 143 -7.68 16.26 3.75
C PRO A 143 -6.35 16.54 4.45
N ASP A 144 -5.61 15.50 4.82
CA ASP A 144 -4.34 15.66 5.54
C ASP A 144 -3.17 14.91 4.90
N GLY A 145 -2.01 15.55 4.85
CA GLY A 145 -0.75 14.96 4.40
C GLY A 145 -0.34 15.33 2.97
N GLN A 146 -0.98 16.28 2.29
CA GLN A 146 -0.61 16.75 0.94
C GLN A 146 0.60 17.70 0.94
N GLN A 147 1.13 18.06 2.10
CA GLN A 147 2.42 18.74 2.26
C GLN A 147 3.62 17.83 1.97
N SER A 148 3.42 16.51 1.99
CA SER A 148 4.49 15.53 1.78
C SER A 148 4.07 14.42 0.83
N ASN A 149 5.01 14.03 -0.02
CA ASN A 149 4.87 12.88 -0.90
C ASN A 149 4.98 11.57 -0.09
N ARG A 150 4.77 10.41 -0.74
CA ARG A 150 4.79 9.11 -0.06
C ARG A 150 6.13 8.80 0.59
N MET A 151 7.26 9.13 -0.06
CA MET A 151 8.59 8.93 0.51
C MET A 151 8.77 9.76 1.79
N GLY A 152 8.43 11.05 1.76
CA GLY A 152 8.49 11.92 2.94
C GLY A 152 7.59 11.44 4.07
N LYS A 153 6.38 10.94 3.76
CA LYS A 153 5.50 10.34 4.77
C LYS A 153 6.08 9.07 5.39
N THR A 154 6.75 8.25 4.59
CA THR A 154 7.43 7.06 5.11
C THR A 154 8.56 7.48 6.05
N LEU A 155 9.40 8.42 5.66
CA LEU A 155 10.48 8.97 6.51
C LEU A 155 9.97 9.53 7.85
N LEU A 156 8.79 10.13 7.87
CA LEU A 156 8.20 10.64 9.11
C LEU A 156 7.88 9.55 10.14
N VAL A 157 7.72 8.29 9.72
CA VAL A 157 7.26 7.20 10.59
C VAL A 157 8.20 6.00 10.63
N VAL A 158 9.37 6.05 9.97
CA VAL A 158 10.31 4.91 9.98
C VAL A 158 10.84 4.60 11.37
N ASP A 159 11.08 5.63 12.19
CA ASP A 159 11.57 5.49 13.57
C ASP A 159 10.43 5.46 14.60
N TYR A 160 9.18 5.43 14.14
CA TYR A 160 8.01 5.37 15.01
C TYR A 160 7.67 3.90 15.30
N SER A 161 8.05 3.42 16.48
CA SER A 161 7.92 2.00 16.90
C SER A 161 6.54 1.37 16.60
N PRO A 162 5.40 2.04 16.83
CA PRO A 162 4.11 1.46 16.45
C PRO A 162 3.92 1.25 14.94
N ALA A 163 4.55 2.04 14.06
CA ALA A 163 4.55 1.73 12.62
C ALA A 163 5.34 0.45 12.30
N GLN A 164 6.46 0.20 13.00
CA GLN A 164 7.26 -1.02 12.83
C GLN A 164 6.49 -2.28 13.28
N ARG A 165 5.61 -2.14 14.28
CA ARG A 165 4.87 -3.24 14.93
C ARG A 165 3.45 -3.49 14.40
N PHE A 166 2.77 -2.45 13.90
CA PHE A 166 1.32 -2.53 13.60
C PHE A 166 0.93 -2.14 12.16
N LEU A 167 1.87 -1.70 11.32
CA LEU A 167 1.54 -1.23 9.97
C LEU A 167 0.90 -2.34 9.11
N ASN A 168 -0.31 -2.08 8.60
CA ASN A 168 -1.01 -2.95 7.65
C ASN A 168 -1.33 -2.18 6.35
N VAL A 169 -0.66 -2.54 5.25
CA VAL A 169 -0.86 -1.90 3.92
C VAL A 169 -1.44 -2.87 2.88
N CYS A 170 -1.63 -4.12 3.27
CA CYS A 170 -2.00 -5.21 2.38
C CYS A 170 -3.35 -4.97 1.67
N ILE A 171 -3.41 -5.38 0.40
CA ILE A 171 -4.64 -5.38 -0.40
C ILE A 171 -4.88 -6.72 -1.09
N ALA A 172 -4.27 -7.79 -0.61
CA ALA A 172 -4.56 -9.11 -1.15
C ALA A 172 -6.05 -9.42 -0.91
N ALA A 173 -6.83 -9.44 -1.99
CA ALA A 173 -8.27 -9.68 -1.92
C ALA A 173 -8.59 -11.13 -1.54
N GLU A 174 -7.83 -12.07 -2.11
CA GLU A 174 -8.09 -13.51 -2.10
C GLU A 174 -7.54 -14.28 -0.89
N SER A 175 -6.75 -13.63 -0.02
CA SER A 175 -6.20 -14.29 1.17
C SER A 175 -6.98 -13.90 2.41
N LEU A 176 -7.39 -14.90 3.20
CA LEU A 176 -7.84 -14.70 4.59
C LEU A 176 -6.70 -14.26 5.50
N SER A 177 -5.43 -14.38 5.07
CA SER A 177 -4.31 -13.74 5.75
C SER A 177 -4.43 -12.23 5.60
N VAL A 178 -5.05 -11.61 6.60
CA VAL A 178 -5.19 -10.15 6.77
C VAL A 178 -3.85 -9.44 7.01
N LYS A 179 -2.80 -10.20 7.32
CA LYS A 179 -1.42 -9.70 7.48
C LYS A 179 -0.84 -9.18 6.15
N ASN A 180 0.25 -8.44 6.21
CA ASN A 180 0.96 -8.05 5.00
C ASN A 180 1.52 -9.28 4.29
N CYS A 181 1.14 -9.46 3.03
CA CYS A 181 1.61 -10.59 2.23
C CYS A 181 3.05 -10.44 1.70
N SER A 182 3.66 -9.27 1.87
CA SER A 182 4.98 -8.87 1.35
C SER A 182 5.16 -8.89 -0.18
N VAL A 183 4.13 -9.31 -0.95
CA VAL A 183 4.27 -9.56 -2.39
C VAL A 183 3.25 -8.85 -3.28
N CYS A 184 2.19 -8.27 -2.70
CA CYS A 184 1.24 -7.45 -3.47
C CYS A 184 1.83 -6.08 -3.81
N LYS A 185 1.26 -5.38 -4.80
CA LYS A 185 1.75 -4.07 -5.26
C LYS A 185 1.92 -3.04 -4.13
N LYS A 186 1.06 -3.03 -3.11
CA LYS A 186 1.19 -2.09 -1.97
C LYS A 186 2.32 -2.52 -1.03
N CYS A 187 2.41 -3.79 -0.65
CA CYS A 187 3.50 -4.28 0.21
C CYS A 187 4.86 -4.13 -0.47
N VAL A 188 5.00 -4.53 -1.74
CA VAL A 188 6.24 -4.38 -2.53
C VAL A 188 6.68 -2.93 -2.60
N ARG A 189 5.73 -2.00 -2.83
CA ARG A 189 6.02 -0.57 -2.85
C ARG A 189 6.52 -0.09 -1.48
N THR A 190 5.85 -0.45 -0.40
CA THR A 190 6.27 -0.08 0.97
C THR A 190 7.65 -0.63 1.29
N LEU A 191 7.88 -1.93 1.08
CA LEU A 191 9.17 -2.58 1.34
C LEU A 191 10.30 -2.00 0.47
N ALA A 192 10.02 -1.65 -0.79
CA ALA A 192 11.00 -0.97 -1.63
C ALA A 192 11.39 0.41 -1.09
N MET A 193 10.43 1.20 -0.56
CA MET A 193 10.74 2.49 0.07
C MET A 193 11.58 2.30 1.33
N LEU A 194 11.19 1.38 2.21
CA LEU A 194 11.94 1.06 3.43
C LEU A 194 13.37 0.61 3.11
N ARG A 195 13.54 -0.17 2.03
CA ARG A 195 14.85 -0.65 1.56
C ARG A 195 15.72 0.43 0.93
N ILE A 196 15.10 1.38 0.21
CA ILE A 196 15.81 2.56 -0.29
C ILE A 196 16.28 3.45 0.87
N ILE A 197 15.49 3.51 1.96
CA ILE A 197 15.84 4.23 3.19
C ILE A 197 16.90 3.45 3.99
N GLY A 198 16.91 2.11 3.93
CA GLY A 198 17.85 1.23 4.62
C GLY A 198 17.37 0.75 5.99
N VAL A 199 16.05 0.65 6.20
CA VAL A 199 15.42 0.32 7.50
C VAL A 199 14.38 -0.80 7.39
N GLU A 200 14.40 -1.58 6.32
CA GLU A 200 13.41 -2.64 6.09
C GLU A 200 13.41 -3.74 7.15
N ASP A 201 14.57 -4.02 7.76
CA ASP A 201 14.71 -5.06 8.79
C ASP A 201 14.00 -4.68 10.09
N GLU A 202 13.83 -3.39 10.38
CA GLU A 202 13.03 -2.89 11.51
C GLU A 202 11.54 -3.23 11.36
N PHE A 203 11.08 -3.54 10.14
CA PHE A 203 9.68 -3.88 9.85
C PHE A 203 9.44 -5.39 9.70
N LYS A 204 10.38 -6.24 10.11
CA LYS A 204 10.27 -7.72 10.01
C LYS A 204 9.12 -8.34 10.81
N GLU A 205 8.61 -7.63 11.82
CA GLU A 205 7.45 -8.10 12.59
C GLU A 205 6.15 -8.05 11.78
N VAL A 206 6.04 -7.07 10.87
CA VAL A 206 4.84 -6.85 10.06
C VAL A 206 5.00 -7.29 8.60
N PHE A 207 6.23 -7.56 8.14
CA PHE A 207 6.50 -8.08 6.79
C PHE A 207 7.43 -9.29 6.80
N ASP A 208 7.11 -10.26 5.94
CA ASP A 208 8.05 -11.31 5.54
C ASP A 208 9.08 -10.75 4.53
N ILE A 209 10.25 -10.31 5.05
CA ILE A 209 11.33 -9.71 4.27
C ILE A 209 11.96 -10.73 3.32
N THR A 210 12.18 -11.97 3.80
CA THR A 210 12.75 -13.07 3.01
C THR A 210 11.91 -13.37 1.77
N LYS A 211 10.59 -13.46 1.94
CA LYS A 211 9.66 -13.67 0.83
C LYS A 211 9.71 -12.55 -0.19
N TYR A 212 9.75 -11.29 0.26
CA TYR A 212 9.88 -10.14 -0.62
C TYR A 212 11.18 -10.16 -1.44
N ILE A 213 12.31 -10.44 -0.79
CA ILE A 213 13.63 -10.52 -1.45
C ILE A 213 13.60 -11.61 -2.53
N ASN A 214 13.11 -12.79 -2.19
CA ASN A 214 13.11 -13.95 -3.08
C ASN A 214 12.15 -13.79 -4.27
N GLU A 215 10.98 -13.16 -4.07
CA GLU A 215 9.94 -13.15 -5.10
C GLU A 215 9.83 -11.84 -5.89
N LYS A 216 10.20 -10.69 -5.32
CA LYS A 216 9.79 -9.38 -5.85
C LYS A 216 10.90 -8.36 -5.97
N GLU A 217 11.86 -8.31 -5.03
CA GLU A 217 12.89 -7.26 -4.95
C GLU A 217 13.59 -7.05 -6.30
N LYS A 218 14.27 -8.09 -6.82
CA LYS A 218 15.12 -7.95 -8.01
C LYS A 218 14.37 -7.43 -9.23
N LYS A 219 13.17 -7.95 -9.48
CA LYS A 219 12.30 -7.51 -10.59
C LYS A 219 11.82 -6.08 -10.39
N PHE A 220 11.39 -5.72 -9.18
CA PHE A 220 10.92 -4.37 -8.89
C PHE A 220 12.03 -3.33 -9.10
N PHE A 221 13.23 -3.57 -8.56
CA PHE A 221 14.36 -2.66 -8.70
C PHE A 221 14.98 -2.65 -10.11
N ALA A 222 14.87 -3.74 -10.89
CA ALA A 222 15.21 -3.71 -12.32
C ALA A 222 14.34 -2.69 -13.07
N ARG A 223 13.02 -2.78 -12.88
CA ARG A 223 12.06 -1.87 -13.51
C ARG A 223 12.23 -0.44 -13.04
N LEU A 224 12.49 -0.24 -11.75
CA LEU A 224 12.76 1.07 -11.18
C LEU A 224 14.04 1.69 -11.78
N SER A 225 15.12 0.90 -11.87
CA SER A 225 16.41 1.34 -12.44
C SER A 225 16.34 1.68 -13.93
N LEU A 226 15.47 1.00 -14.67
CA LEU A 226 15.25 1.24 -16.10
C LEU A 226 14.21 2.33 -16.39
N GLY A 227 13.55 2.88 -15.37
CA GLY A 227 12.44 3.81 -15.58
C GLY A 227 11.25 3.15 -16.30
N LEU A 228 11.04 1.84 -16.12
CA LEU A 228 9.91 1.09 -16.72
C LEU A 228 8.68 1.02 -15.80
N CYS A 229 8.78 1.60 -14.61
CA CYS A 229 7.67 1.77 -13.66
C CYS A 229 7.49 3.27 -13.37
N LEU A 230 6.99 4.08 -14.30
CA LEU A 230 6.87 5.54 -14.15
C LEU A 230 5.51 5.97 -13.58
N GLY A 231 5.13 5.43 -12.43
CA GLY A 231 4.09 6.05 -11.60
C GLY A 231 4.68 7.15 -10.73
N VAL A 232 3.86 8.09 -10.27
CA VAL A 232 4.30 9.19 -9.39
C VAL A 232 5.06 8.66 -8.16
N PHE A 233 4.60 7.56 -7.56
CA PHE A 233 5.26 6.96 -6.41
C PHE A 233 6.66 6.41 -6.70
N GLN A 234 6.89 5.89 -7.90
CA GLN A 234 8.22 5.41 -8.29
C GLN A 234 9.15 6.57 -8.66
N LYS A 235 8.62 7.64 -9.26
CA LYS A 235 9.37 8.90 -9.45
C LYS A 235 9.88 9.41 -8.10
N GLN A 236 9.02 9.48 -7.08
CA GLN A 236 9.40 9.85 -5.71
C GLN A 236 10.54 8.99 -5.15
N MET A 237 10.52 7.65 -5.38
CA MET A 237 11.59 6.74 -4.96
C MET A 237 12.92 7.02 -5.67
N VAL A 238 12.87 7.20 -6.99
CA VAL A 238 14.06 7.48 -7.81
C VAL A 238 14.67 8.82 -7.42
N ASP A 239 13.85 9.84 -7.22
CA ASP A 239 14.30 11.18 -6.84
C ASP A 239 14.97 11.17 -5.46
N TYR A 240 14.37 10.47 -4.48
CA TYR A 240 14.98 10.28 -3.17
C TYR A 240 16.31 9.53 -3.25
N ALA A 241 16.35 8.42 -4.01
CA ALA A 241 17.57 7.63 -4.15
C ALA A 241 18.70 8.43 -4.80
N LYS A 242 18.39 9.25 -5.81
CA LYS A 242 19.35 10.16 -6.45
C LYS A 242 19.86 11.23 -5.47
N SER A 243 18.98 11.88 -4.73
CA SER A 243 19.38 12.96 -3.80
C SER A 243 20.19 12.46 -2.61
N HIS A 244 20.09 11.17 -2.26
CA HIS A 244 20.81 10.55 -1.15
C HIS A 244 21.93 9.59 -1.60
N ASN A 245 22.29 9.60 -2.89
CA ASN A 245 23.33 8.71 -3.46
C ASN A 245 23.09 7.21 -3.22
N VAL A 246 21.82 6.78 -3.14
CA VAL A 246 21.44 5.37 -2.98
C VAL A 246 21.39 4.70 -4.35
N SER A 247 22.21 3.68 -4.56
CA SER A 247 22.25 2.94 -5.83
C SER A 247 21.15 1.88 -5.90
N LEU A 248 20.10 2.17 -6.69
CA LEU A 248 19.02 1.22 -6.98
C LEU A 248 19.50 -0.08 -7.64
N ARG A 249 20.67 -0.05 -8.30
CA ARG A 249 21.24 -1.20 -9.00
C ARG A 249 21.74 -2.29 -8.06
N LEU A 250 22.05 -1.95 -6.80
CA LEU A 250 22.47 -2.92 -5.78
C LEU A 250 21.36 -3.92 -5.42
N HIS A 251 20.11 -3.53 -5.64
CA HIS A 251 18.94 -4.33 -5.31
C HIS A 251 18.38 -5.10 -6.51
N THR A 252 19.12 -5.17 -7.63
CA THR A 252 18.74 -5.96 -8.81
C THR A 252 19.93 -6.76 -9.35
N THR A 253 19.76 -7.49 -10.45
CA THR A 253 20.84 -8.19 -11.14
C THR A 253 20.83 -7.87 -12.63
N VAL A 254 21.99 -8.00 -13.30
CA VAL A 254 22.10 -7.82 -14.76
C VAL A 254 21.09 -8.70 -15.50
N TYR A 255 20.87 -9.93 -15.02
CA TYR A 255 19.84 -10.83 -15.52
C TYR A 255 18.44 -10.18 -15.49
N HIS A 256 18.00 -9.66 -14.35
CA HIS A 256 16.67 -9.06 -14.25
C HIS A 256 16.52 -7.79 -15.09
N ILE A 257 17.58 -6.97 -15.17
CA ILE A 257 17.62 -5.80 -16.06
C ILE A 257 17.44 -6.25 -17.52
N PHE A 258 18.22 -7.24 -17.95
CA PHE A 258 18.15 -7.76 -19.32
C PHE A 258 16.79 -8.36 -19.65
N MET A 259 16.18 -9.10 -18.72
CA MET A 259 14.83 -9.66 -18.88
C MET A 259 13.77 -8.57 -19.11
N GLU A 260 13.83 -7.45 -18.36
CA GLU A 260 12.89 -6.34 -18.54
C GLU A 260 13.12 -5.57 -19.86
N ILE A 261 14.36 -5.43 -20.30
CA ILE A 261 14.68 -4.81 -21.61
C ILE A 261 14.12 -5.65 -22.77
N LEU A 262 14.26 -6.98 -22.70
CA LEU A 262 13.80 -7.87 -23.77
C LEU A 262 12.29 -8.13 -23.78
N GLY A 263 11.55 -7.72 -22.73
CA GLY A 263 10.11 -7.96 -22.62
C GLY A 263 9.70 -9.45 -22.61
N LEU A 264 10.64 -10.36 -22.35
CA LEU A 264 10.42 -11.80 -22.46
C LEU A 264 9.92 -12.40 -21.14
N PRO A 265 8.79 -13.13 -21.13
CA PRO A 265 8.40 -13.96 -20.00
C PRO A 265 9.46 -15.04 -19.74
N ILE A 266 9.74 -15.30 -18.46
CA ILE A 266 10.75 -16.29 -18.03
C ILE A 266 10.48 -17.66 -18.64
N GLU A 267 9.22 -18.08 -18.80
CA GLU A 267 8.89 -19.38 -19.40
C GLU A 267 9.28 -19.46 -20.87
N LEU A 268 9.18 -18.36 -21.61
CA LEU A 268 9.54 -18.29 -23.03
C LEU A 268 11.06 -18.31 -23.23
N LEU A 269 11.81 -17.65 -22.36
CA LEU A 269 13.27 -17.60 -22.46
C LEU A 269 13.88 -18.92 -22.00
N ILE A 270 13.40 -19.53 -20.91
CA ILE A 270 13.79 -20.89 -20.50
C ILE A 270 13.36 -21.92 -21.55
N GLY A 271 12.16 -21.78 -22.14
CA GLY A 271 11.67 -22.64 -23.21
C GLY A 271 12.54 -22.57 -24.47
N LYS A 272 13.00 -21.37 -24.86
CA LYS A 272 13.93 -21.17 -25.98
C LYS A 272 15.34 -21.65 -25.65
N LEU A 273 15.87 -21.35 -24.47
CA LEU A 273 17.19 -21.79 -24.03
C LEU A 273 17.28 -23.32 -23.88
N ARG A 274 16.21 -24.00 -23.44
CA ARG A 274 16.15 -25.48 -23.40
C ARG A 274 16.20 -26.15 -24.78
N LYS A 275 15.89 -25.42 -25.85
CA LYS A 275 16.03 -25.91 -27.23
C LYS A 275 17.46 -25.82 -27.75
N ILE A 276 18.34 -25.07 -27.07
CA ILE A 276 19.77 -24.98 -27.40
C ILE A 276 20.50 -26.16 -26.74
N GLU A 277 21.15 -26.97 -27.56
CA GLU A 277 21.67 -28.29 -27.18
C GLU A 277 22.70 -28.24 -26.04
N TRP A 278 23.63 -27.28 -26.09
CA TRP A 278 24.65 -27.11 -25.05
C TRP A 278 24.06 -26.64 -23.72
N VAL A 279 23.03 -25.79 -23.76
CA VAL A 279 22.33 -25.30 -22.57
C VAL A 279 21.53 -26.43 -21.92
N ARG A 280 20.88 -27.28 -22.72
CA ARG A 280 20.17 -28.48 -22.23
C ARG A 280 21.11 -29.45 -21.52
N SER A 281 22.32 -29.66 -22.07
CA SER A 281 23.38 -30.46 -21.46
C SER A 281 23.85 -29.88 -20.12
N LEU A 282 24.01 -28.55 -20.05
CA LEU A 282 24.37 -27.85 -18.81
C LEU A 282 23.29 -28.01 -17.72
N PHE A 283 22.00 -27.82 -18.07
CA PHE A 283 20.89 -28.03 -17.12
C PHE A 283 20.83 -29.48 -16.61
N HIS A 284 21.08 -30.47 -17.47
CA HIS A 284 21.15 -31.88 -17.05
C HIS A 284 22.32 -32.14 -16.10
N ARG A 285 23.50 -31.58 -16.37
CA ARG A 285 24.68 -31.72 -15.49
C ARG A 285 24.47 -31.08 -14.13
N VAL A 286 23.92 -29.87 -14.09
CA VAL A 286 23.60 -29.15 -12.84
C VAL A 286 22.55 -29.92 -12.03
N ARG A 287 21.46 -30.40 -12.67
CA ARG A 287 20.42 -31.18 -11.99
C ARG A 287 20.96 -32.50 -11.42
N LYS A 288 21.86 -33.17 -12.14
CA LYS A 288 22.50 -34.43 -11.72
C LYS A 288 23.49 -34.22 -10.56
N GLN A 289 24.08 -33.02 -10.43
CA GLN A 289 24.88 -32.64 -9.26
C GLN A 289 24.04 -32.38 -8.02
N PHE A 290 22.86 -31.77 -8.17
CA PHE A 290 21.95 -31.51 -7.05
C PHE A 290 21.29 -32.79 -6.52
N THR A 291 20.91 -33.75 -7.39
CA THR A 291 20.36 -35.05 -6.95
C THR A 291 21.41 -36.03 -6.41
N LYS A 292 22.71 -35.70 -6.48
CA LYS A 292 23.79 -36.46 -5.83
C LYS A 292 24.17 -35.91 -4.45
N ARG A 293 23.57 -34.79 -4.03
CA ARG A 293 23.81 -34.12 -2.74
C ARG A 293 22.60 -34.17 -1.79
N MET A 294 21.55 -34.91 -2.15
CA MET A 294 20.53 -35.45 -1.24
C MET A 294 20.77 -36.95 -1.12
#